data_AF-A0A3D2Z8I0-F1
#
_entry.id   AF-A0A3D2Z8I0-F1
#
_cell.length_a   1.000
_cell.length_b   1.000
_cell.length_c   1.000
_cell.angle_alpha   90.00
_cell.angle_beta   90.00
_cell.angle_gamma   90.00
#
_symmetry.space_group_name_H-M   'P 1'
#
loop_
_entity.id
_entity.type
_entity.pdbx_description
1 polymer ?
#
loop_
_entity_poly.entity_id
_entity_poly.type
_entity_poly.pdbx_seq_one_letter_code
_entity_poly.pdbx_strand_id
1 'polypeptide(L)' 'RTDATSQDVEEERRLFYVALTRAQHHVVVTHARKRTLHGVNEPMAPSPYLSDIPTHLRDDHRVHTAGRRGGQLLLFST' A
#
# COMPACT_ATOMS: atom_id res chain seq x y z
N ARG A 1 -8.09 19.25 4.25
CA ARG A 1 -9.42 18.87 3.73
C ARG A 1 -9.67 17.44 4.17
N THR A 2 -10.16 17.26 5.40
CA THR A 2 -10.35 15.95 6.03
C THR A 2 -11.78 15.81 6.54
N ASP A 3 -12.72 16.36 5.79
CA ASP A 3 -14.14 16.07 5.94
C ASP A 3 -14.52 15.13 4.79
N ALA A 4 -13.86 13.97 4.73
CA ALA A 4 -14.50 12.84 4.08
C ALA A 4 -15.73 12.57 4.94
N THR A 5 -16.92 12.72 4.35
CA THR A 5 -18.15 12.43 5.09
C THR A 5 -18.08 10.99 5.58
N SER A 6 -18.78 10.66 6.67
CA SER A 6 -18.82 9.27 7.16
C SER A 6 -19.16 8.28 6.03
N GLN A 7 -19.99 8.71 5.07
CA GLN A 7 -20.34 7.97 3.88
C GLN A 7 -19.15 7.71 2.95
N ASP A 8 -18.27 8.68 2.74
CA ASP A 8 -17.08 8.51 1.88
C ASP A 8 -16.11 7.48 2.47
N VAL A 9 -15.90 7.51 3.78
CA VAL A 9 -15.02 6.55 4.47
C VAL A 9 -15.60 5.14 4.41
N GLU A 10 -16.90 4.99 4.60
CA GLU A 10 -17.58 3.70 4.44
C GLU A 10 -17.52 3.18 3.01
N GLU A 11 -17.64 4.06 2.01
CA GLU A 11 -17.53 3.68 0.60
C GLU A 11 -16.10 3.25 0.26
N GLU A 12 -15.07 3.99 0.69
CA GLU A 12 -13.67 3.58 0.54
C GLU A 12 -13.40 2.21 1.20
N ARG A 13 -13.98 1.96 2.37
CA ARG A 13 -13.89 0.65 3.05
C ARG A 13 -14.57 -0.45 2.22
N ARG A 14 -15.74 -0.20 1.63
CA ARG A 14 -16.41 -1.16 0.73
C ARG A 14 -15.56 -1.44 -0.51
N LEU A 15 -14.96 -0.42 -1.11
CA LEU A 15 -14.05 -0.57 -2.25
C LEU A 15 -12.83 -1.43 -1.89
N PHE A 16 -12.24 -1.21 -0.72
CA PHE A 16 -11.13 -2.04 -0.24
C PHE A 16 -11.54 -3.51 -0.07
N TYR A 17 -12.70 -3.77 0.56
CA TYR A 17 -13.23 -5.12 0.73
C TYR A 17 -13.49 -5.83 -0.61
N VAL A 18 -14.10 -5.12 -1.57
CA VAL A 18 -14.32 -5.65 -2.92
C VAL A 18 -12.97 -6.00 -3.56
N ALA A 19 -11.97 -5.12 -3.48
CA ALA A 19 -10.64 -5.40 -4.03
C ALA A 19 -9.99 -6.64 -3.40
N LEU A 20 -10.09 -6.82 -2.07
CA LEU A 20 -9.57 -8.01 -1.38
C LEU A 20 -10.23 -9.31 -1.88
N THR A 21 -11.56 -9.28 -2.04
CA THR A 21 -12.35 -10.46 -2.44
C THR A 21 -12.28 -10.77 -3.94
N ARG A 22 -11.64 -9.91 -4.76
CA ARG A 22 -11.36 -10.21 -6.17
C ARG A 22 -10.30 -11.29 -6.34
N ALA A 23 -9.39 -11.43 -5.38
CA ALA A 23 -8.36 -12.44 -5.44
C ALA A 23 -8.89 -13.80 -5.00
N GLN A 24 -8.52 -14.86 -5.71
CA GLN A 24 -8.97 -16.22 -5.40
C GLN A 24 -8.01 -16.96 -4.45
N HIS A 25 -6.69 -16.74 -4.61
CA HIS A 25 -5.67 -17.50 -3.89
C HIS A 25 -4.81 -16.63 -2.96
N HIS A 26 -4.21 -15.57 -3.50
CA HIS A 26 -3.32 -14.70 -2.75
C HIS A 26 -3.60 -13.23 -3.06
N VAL A 27 -3.53 -12.39 -2.02
CA VAL A 27 -3.62 -10.94 -2.13
C VAL A 27 -2.27 -10.36 -1.71
N VAL A 28 -1.71 -9.48 -2.53
CA VAL A 28 -0.51 -8.70 -2.18
C VAL A 28 -0.91 -7.24 -2.13
N VAL A 29 -0.72 -6.60 -0.97
CA VAL A 29 -0.98 -5.17 -0.78
C VAL A 29 0.32 -4.44 -0.51
N THR A 30 0.59 -3.39 -1.27
CA THR A 30 1.82 -2.59 -1.14
C THR A 30 1.50 -1.15 -0.81
N HIS A 31 2.32 -0.53 0.04
CA HIS A 31 2.29 0.92 0.26
C HIS A 31 3.70 1.49 0.11
N ALA A 32 3.78 2.73 -0.36
CA ALA A 32 5.04 3.48 -0.43
C ALA A 32 5.13 4.44 0.75
N ARG A 33 6.30 4.55 1.39
CA ARG A 33 6.52 5.51 2.49
C ARG A 33 6.58 6.97 2.02
N LYS A 34 7.01 7.20 0.78
CA LYS A 34 7.11 8.51 0.16
C LYS A 34 6.67 8.40 -1.29
N ARG A 35 5.90 9.38 -1.78
CA ARG A 35 5.48 9.48 -3.18
C ARG A 35 5.72 10.90 -3.67
N THR A 36 6.17 11.02 -4.91
CA THR A 36 6.22 12.32 -5.58
C THR A 36 4.83 12.60 -6.15
N LEU A 37 4.14 13.59 -5.59
CA LEU A 37 2.83 14.05 -6.02
C LEU A 37 2.97 15.49 -6.50
N HIS A 38 2.57 15.76 -7.75
CA HIS A 38 2.70 17.09 -8.36
C HIS A 38 4.11 17.71 -8.23
N GLY A 39 5.16 16.90 -8.34
CA GLY A 39 6.55 17.33 -8.21
C GLY A 39 7.07 17.46 -6.77
N VAL A 40 6.21 17.29 -5.76
CA VAL A 40 6.59 17.37 -4.34
C VAL A 40 6.70 15.98 -3.75
N ASN A 41 7.79 15.71 -3.03
CA ASN A 41 7.96 14.46 -2.30
C ASN A 41 7.19 14.51 -0.97
N GLU A 42 6.07 13.81 -0.92
CA GLU A 42 5.21 13.76 0.26
C GLU A 42 5.36 12.42 1.00
N PRO A 43 5.44 12.44 2.35
CA PRO A 43 5.36 11.23 3.14
C PRO A 43 3.93 10.69 3.09
N MET A 44 3.80 9.38 2.90
CA MET A 44 2.51 8.70 2.85
C MET A 44 2.37 7.78 4.05
N ALA A 45 1.31 7.97 4.82
CA ALA A 45 0.94 7.04 5.87
C ALA A 45 0.37 5.75 5.25
N PRO A 46 0.57 4.58 5.89
CA PRO A 46 -0.15 3.37 5.52
C PRO A 46 -1.66 3.58 5.62
N SER A 47 -2.42 2.87 4.77
CA SER A 47 -3.89 2.93 4.84
C SER A 47 -4.39 2.37 6.19
N PRO A 48 -5.36 3.02 6.84
CA PRO A 48 -5.95 2.53 8.10
C PRO A 48 -6.63 1.16 7.93
N TYR A 49 -7.07 0.80 6.73
CA TYR A 49 -7.69 -0.50 6.50
C TYR A 49 -6.71 -1.67 6.63
N LEU A 50 -5.40 -1.42 6.57
CA LEU A 50 -4.38 -2.45 6.79
C LEU A 50 -4.29 -2.88 8.26
N SER A 51 -4.56 -1.99 9.21
CA SER A 51 -4.54 -2.34 10.64
C SER A 51 -5.71 -3.22 11.05
N ASP A 52 -6.80 -3.18 10.30
CA ASP A 52 -8.00 -3.99 10.55
C ASP A 52 -7.82 -5.46 10.15
N ILE A 53 -6.83 -5.77 9.31
CA ILE A 53 -6.54 -7.14 8.88
C ILE A 53 -5.82 -7.88 10.02
N PRO A 54 -6.35 -9.03 10.48
CA PRO A 54 -5.74 -9.81 11.54
C PRO A 54 -4.29 -10.19 11.22
N THR A 55 -3.40 -10.06 12.21
CA THR A 55 -1.96 -10.33 12.06
C THR A 55 -1.65 -11.78 11.66
N HIS A 56 -2.52 -12.73 12.00
CA HIS A 56 -2.34 -14.14 11.65
C HIS A 56 -2.67 -14.46 10.18
N LEU A 57 -3.29 -13.53 9.44
CA LEU A 57 -3.64 -13.69 8.02
C LEU A 57 -2.75 -12.89 7.09
N ARG A 58 -1.80 -12.11 7.62
CA ARG A 58 -0.93 -11.24 6.83
C ARG A 58 0.54 -11.55 7.09
N ASP A 59 1.33 -11.49 6.02
CA ASP A 59 2.79 -11.52 6.11
C ASP A 59 3.33 -10.12 5.79
N ASP A 60 3.90 -9.46 6.81
CA ASP A 60 4.35 -8.07 6.74
C ASP A 60 5.79 -7.98 6.20
N HIS A 61 5.93 -7.91 4.87
CA HIS A 61 7.23 -7.72 4.24
C HIS A 61 7.66 -6.24 4.19
N ARG A 62 8.52 -5.85 5.14
CA ARG A 62 9.16 -4.53 5.11
C ARG A 62 10.40 -4.58 4.21
N VAL A 63 10.28 -4.03 3.01
CA VAL A 63 11.45 -3.77 2.17
C VAL A 63 12.27 -2.66 2.82
N HIS A 64 13.36 -3.04 3.47
CA HIS A 64 14.40 -2.10 3.85
C HIS A 64 15.08 -1.68 2.56
N THR A 65 14.70 -0.52 2.03
CA THR A 65 15.50 0.16 1.00
C THR A 65 16.78 0.63 1.66
N ALA A 66 17.73 -0.29 1.89
CA ALA A 66 19.10 0.06 2.18
C ALA A 66 19.55 1.01 1.06
N GLY A 67 20.02 2.20 1.44
CA GLY A 67 20.31 3.30 0.52
C GLY A 67 21.04 2.79 -0.72
N ARG A 68 20.32 2.74 -1.84
CA ARG A 68 20.82 2.24 -3.11
C ARG A 68 21.76 3.30 -3.67
N ARG A 69 23.01 3.31 -3.20
CA ARG A 69 24.12 3.85 -3.99
C ARG A 69 24.25 2.96 -5.23
N GLY A 70 24.15 3.58 -6.40
CA GLY A 70 24.43 3.08 -7.75
C GLY A 70 24.56 1.56 -7.94
N GLY A 71 23.45 0.89 -8.26
CA GLY A 71 23.47 -0.51 -8.64
C GLY A 71 22.20 -0.87 -9.41
N GLN A 72 22.33 -0.87 -10.73
CA GLN A 72 21.34 -1.21 -11.76
C GLN A 72 20.51 -2.46 -11.38
N LEU A 73 19.18 -2.38 -11.48
CA LEU A 73 18.31 -3.57 -11.40
C LEU A 73 18.55 -4.39 -12.67
N LEU A 74 19.38 -5.43 -12.58
CA LEU A 74 19.36 -6.54 -13.53
C LEU A 74 18.30 -7.52 -13.04
N LEU A 75 17.02 -7.25 -13.34
CA LEU A 75 15.95 -8.24 -13.13
C LEU A 75 15.48 -8.88 -14.46
N PHE A 76 16.10 -8.51 -15.58
CA PHE A 76 15.95 -9.18 -16.86
C PHE A 76 17.30 -9.13 -17.57
N SER A 77 18.17 -10.13 -17.36
CA SER A 77 19.21 -10.45 -18.35
C SER A 77 18.86 -11.79 -18.96
N THR A 78 18.44 -11.75 -20.22
CA THR A 78 18.35 -12.89 -21.13
C THR A 78 19.74 -13.44 -21.43
#